data_AF-A0A679H3T0-F1
#
_entry.id   AF-A0A679H3T0-F1
#
_cell.length_a   1.000
_cell.length_b   1.000
_cell.length_c   1.000
_cell.angle_alpha   90.00
_cell.angle_beta   90.00
_cell.angle_gamma   90.00
#
_symmetry.space_group_name_H-M   'P 1'
#
loop_
_entity.id
_entity.type
_entity.pdbx_description
1 polymer ?
#
loop_
_entity_poly.entity_id
_entity_poly.type
_entity_poly.pdbx_seq_one_letter_code
_entity_poly.pdbx_strand_id
1 'polypeptide(L)'
;MNIVELQYKPAGQEPGVVDIDKSSQYFGDRVTMFQPEKIIFKNDSVSIIKRGGLIQEYKAEWNKGDLYLYNGVTGTWDYCGSKDGEVTFILNTGFFWVKDNNMHGSLSVIGQKYSLLSYSELVTYLGGNSNNLKNQVAWLRVQYTFELIPEVKL
;
A
#
# COMPACT_ATOMS: atom_id res chain seq x y z
N MET A 1 -12.98 -0.04 4.25
CA MET A 1 -11.86 -0.88 3.81
C MET A 1 -12.41 -1.95 2.90
N ASN A 2 -11.89 -2.07 1.68
CA ASN A 2 -12.26 -3.12 0.74
C ASN A 2 -10.98 -3.85 0.36
N ILE A 3 -10.84 -5.11 0.75
CA ILE A 3 -9.68 -5.90 0.37
C ILE A 3 -9.95 -6.45 -1.02
N VAL A 4 -9.01 -6.20 -1.92
CA VAL A 4 -9.16 -6.52 -3.34
C VAL A 4 -8.51 -7.86 -3.65
N GLU A 5 -7.33 -8.12 -3.10
CA GLU A 5 -6.53 -9.29 -3.46
C GLU A 5 -5.51 -9.62 -2.38
N LEU A 6 -5.28 -10.90 -2.13
CA LEU A 6 -4.16 -11.42 -1.35
C LEU A 6 -3.43 -12.48 -2.19
N GLN A 7 -2.13 -12.28 -2.39
CA GLN A 7 -1.26 -13.27 -3.01
C GLN A 7 -0.16 -13.71 -2.06
N TYR A 8 0.21 -14.99 -2.14
CA TYR A 8 1.35 -15.55 -1.44
C TYR A 8 2.24 -16.32 -2.41
N LYS A 9 3.53 -16.03 -2.35
CA LYS A 9 4.59 -16.74 -3.04
C LYS A 9 5.47 -17.48 -2.02
N PRO A 10 5.43 -18.82 -1.97
CA PRO A 10 6.43 -19.60 -1.26
C PRO A 10 7.82 -19.47 -1.89
N ALA A 11 8.85 -19.83 -1.13
CA ALA A 11 10.22 -19.86 -1.64
C ALA A 11 10.32 -20.88 -2.80
N GLY A 12 10.84 -20.43 -3.95
CA GLY A 12 11.03 -21.27 -5.14
C GLY A 12 9.75 -21.71 -5.86
N GLN A 13 8.58 -21.15 -5.53
CA GLN A 13 7.31 -21.44 -6.20
C GLN A 13 6.70 -20.17 -6.82
N GLU A 14 5.76 -20.35 -7.73
CA GLU A 14 4.95 -19.26 -8.30
C GLU A 14 3.99 -18.66 -7.25
N PRO A 15 3.66 -17.36 -7.34
CA PRO A 15 2.64 -16.76 -6.49
C PRO A 15 1.26 -17.36 -6.77
N GLY A 16 0.48 -17.58 -5.71
CA GLY A 16 -0.92 -17.99 -5.79
C GLY A 16 -1.82 -17.02 -5.03
N VAL A 17 -3.08 -16.94 -5.46
CA VAL A 17 -4.14 -16.23 -4.71
C VAL A 17 -4.44 -17.01 -3.44
N VAL A 18 -4.56 -16.30 -2.32
CA VAL A 18 -4.88 -16.85 -1.00
C VAL A 18 -6.16 -16.24 -0.48
N ASP A 19 -6.89 -17.02 0.32
CA ASP A 19 -8.04 -16.54 1.06
C ASP A 19 -7.66 -15.35 1.96
N ILE A 20 -8.40 -14.26 1.77
CA ILE A 20 -8.33 -13.00 2.50
C ILE A 20 -8.32 -13.16 4.03
N ASP A 21 -9.06 -14.14 4.56
CA ASP A 21 -9.18 -14.39 5.99
C ASP A 21 -7.84 -14.84 6.60
N LYS A 22 -6.90 -15.27 5.76
CA LYS A 22 -5.54 -15.64 6.17
C LYS A 22 -4.57 -14.46 6.21
N SER A 23 -5.00 -13.24 5.88
CA SER A 23 -4.14 -12.06 5.89
C SER A 23 -3.42 -11.83 7.23
N SER A 24 -4.08 -12.13 8.35
CA SER A 24 -3.49 -12.03 9.70
C SER A 24 -2.29 -12.95 9.92
N GLN A 25 -2.19 -14.07 9.19
CA GLN A 25 -1.05 -14.99 9.26
C GLN A 25 0.24 -14.36 8.74
N TYR A 26 0.13 -13.41 7.82
CA TYR A 26 1.29 -12.75 7.19
C TYR A 26 1.54 -11.35 7.74
N PHE A 27 0.48 -10.63 8.09
CA PHE A 27 0.57 -9.21 8.46
C PHE A 27 0.26 -8.95 9.95
N GLY A 28 -0.23 -9.94 10.70
CA GLY A 28 -0.74 -9.75 12.05
C GLY A 28 -1.76 -8.61 12.10
N ASP A 29 -1.65 -7.75 13.11
CA ASP A 29 -2.51 -6.58 13.27
C ASP A 29 -2.09 -5.38 12.41
N ARG A 30 -1.04 -5.48 11.58
CA ARG A 30 -0.53 -4.31 10.86
C ARG A 30 -1.54 -3.73 9.87
N VAL A 31 -2.37 -4.57 9.24
CA VAL A 31 -3.40 -4.08 8.30
C VAL A 31 -4.38 -3.15 9.02
N THR A 32 -4.78 -3.50 10.24
CA THR A 32 -5.73 -2.70 11.05
C THR A 32 -5.05 -1.54 11.77
N MET A 33 -3.80 -1.68 12.23
CA MET A 33 -3.05 -0.60 12.88
C MET A 33 -2.61 0.48 11.90
N PHE A 34 -2.26 0.12 10.66
CA PHE A 34 -1.80 1.05 9.63
C PHE A 34 -2.90 1.43 8.64
N GLN A 35 -4.15 1.12 8.98
CA GLN A 35 -5.31 1.62 8.27
C GLN A 35 -5.33 3.16 8.31
N PRO A 36 -5.42 3.82 7.14
CA PRO A 36 -5.67 5.25 7.07
C PRO A 36 -7.07 5.58 7.62
N GLU A 37 -7.14 6.55 8.53
CA GLU A 37 -8.38 7.03 9.17
C GLU A 37 -8.84 8.37 8.59
N LYS A 38 -7.89 9.24 8.21
CA LYS A 38 -8.19 10.56 7.65
C LYS A 38 -7.13 10.95 6.62
N ILE A 39 -7.57 11.63 5.57
CA ILE A 39 -6.70 12.25 4.58
C ILE A 39 -6.97 13.76 4.59
N ILE A 40 -5.90 14.54 4.64
CA ILE A 40 -5.97 16.01 4.56
C ILE A 40 -5.18 16.46 3.34
N PHE A 41 -5.85 17.18 2.44
CA PHE A 41 -5.21 17.78 1.27
C PHE A 41 -4.91 19.25 1.57
N LYS A 42 -3.68 19.69 1.27
CA LYS A 42 -3.26 21.08 1.44
C LYS A 42 -2.30 21.47 0.33
N ASN A 43 -2.76 22.28 -0.61
CA ASN A 43 -1.98 22.73 -1.78
C ASN A 43 -1.38 21.53 -2.54
N ASP A 44 -0.05 21.44 -2.60
CA ASP A 44 0.73 20.38 -3.24
C ASP A 44 1.14 19.28 -2.26
N SER A 45 0.43 19.13 -1.14
CA SER A 45 0.72 18.13 -0.12
C SER A 45 -0.52 17.38 0.34
N VAL A 46 -0.30 16.16 0.82
CA VAL A 46 -1.32 15.32 1.45
C VAL A 46 -0.77 14.71 2.73
N SER A 47 -1.58 14.76 3.79
CA SER A 47 -1.31 14.09 5.05
C SER A 47 -2.27 12.91 5.20
N ILE A 48 -1.72 11.71 5.34
CA ILE A 48 -2.46 10.48 5.62
C ILE A 48 -2.28 10.17 7.10
N ILE A 49 -3.38 10.25 7.85
CA ILE A 49 -3.42 10.02 9.29
C ILE A 49 -3.92 8.60 9.53
N LYS A 50 -3.18 7.84 10.33
CA LYS A 50 -3.50 6.46 10.73
C LYS A 50 -3.90 6.41 12.19
N ARG A 51 -4.39 5.24 12.59
CA ARG A 51 -4.73 4.93 13.98
C ARG A 51 -3.61 5.32 14.93
N GLY A 52 -4.00 5.93 16.05
CA GLY A 52 -3.06 6.44 17.06
C GLY A 52 -2.41 7.79 16.68
N GLY A 53 -2.91 8.46 15.64
CA GLY A 53 -2.44 9.79 15.26
C GLY A 53 -1.13 9.82 14.49
N LEU A 54 -0.69 8.68 13.95
CA LEU A 54 0.50 8.62 13.10
C LEU A 54 0.24 9.34 11.78
N ILE A 55 1.03 10.37 11.49
CA ILE A 55 0.88 11.21 10.28
C ILE A 55 1.98 10.86 9.28
N GLN A 56 1.59 10.60 8.04
CA GLN A 56 2.51 10.52 6.91
C GLN A 56 2.22 11.63 5.92
N GLU A 57 3.23 12.43 5.62
CA GLU A 57 3.12 13.57 4.71
C GLU A 57 3.83 13.28 3.40
N TYR A 58 3.19 13.66 2.30
CA TYR A 58 3.70 13.48 0.95
C TYR A 58 3.48 14.76 0.16
N LYS A 59 4.41 15.06 -0.76
CA LYS A 59 4.11 15.95 -1.87
C LYS A 59 3.14 15.23 -2.83
N ALA A 60 2.13 15.93 -3.30
CA ALA A 60 1.01 15.39 -4.05
C ALA A 60 0.67 16.24 -5.28
N GLU A 61 0.23 15.57 -6.35
CA GLU A 61 -0.30 16.20 -7.56
C GLU A 61 -1.59 15.50 -7.99
N TRP A 62 -2.55 16.31 -8.45
CA TRP A 62 -3.80 15.82 -9.03
C TRP A 62 -3.76 15.95 -10.55
N ASN A 63 -4.16 14.89 -11.26
CA ASN A 63 -4.34 14.91 -12.71
C ASN A 63 -5.66 14.23 -13.07
N LYS A 64 -6.64 14.99 -13.60
CA LYS A 64 -7.94 14.49 -14.07
C LYS A 64 -8.67 13.56 -13.08
N GLY A 65 -8.55 13.83 -11.78
CA GLY A 65 -9.19 13.04 -10.71
C GLY A 65 -8.30 11.96 -10.10
N ASP A 66 -7.14 11.68 -10.67
CA ASP A 66 -6.14 10.78 -10.11
C ASP A 66 -5.14 11.53 -9.22
N LEU A 67 -4.78 10.93 -8.09
CA LEU A 67 -3.81 11.43 -7.13
C LEU A 67 -2.48 10.70 -7.29
N TYR A 68 -1.40 11.48 -7.33
CA TYR A 68 -0.03 10.98 -7.40
C TYR A 68 0.77 11.49 -6.21
N LEU A 69 1.60 10.63 -5.63
CA LEU A 69 2.53 10.98 -4.57
C LEU A 69 3.95 11.06 -5.12
N TYR A 70 4.70 12.09 -4.75
CA TYR A 70 6.09 12.21 -5.18
C TYR A 70 6.98 11.23 -4.40
N ASN A 71 7.72 10.41 -5.14
CA ASN A 71 8.74 9.53 -4.60
C ASN A 71 10.11 10.20 -4.71
N GLY A 72 10.59 10.73 -3.58
CA GLY A 72 11.88 11.42 -3.53
C GLY A 72 13.11 10.54 -3.79
N VAL A 73 12.96 9.20 -3.72
CA VAL A 73 14.06 8.27 -4.00
C VAL A 73 14.24 8.08 -5.50
N THR A 74 13.15 7.95 -6.25
CA THR A 74 13.18 7.72 -7.71
C THR A 74 13.01 9.00 -8.52
N GLY A 75 12.54 10.09 -7.89
CA GLY A 75 12.19 11.34 -8.57
C GLY A 75 10.91 11.24 -9.40
N THR A 76 10.04 10.26 -9.14
CA THR A 76 8.82 9.98 -9.93
C THR A 76 7.54 10.32 -9.16
N TRP A 77 6.46 10.51 -9.91
CA TRP A 77 5.11 10.63 -9.37
C TRP A 77 4.41 9.28 -9.45
N ASP A 78 4.07 8.70 -8.31
CA ASP A 78 3.50 7.37 -8.23
C ASP A 78 1.99 7.49 -7.96
N TYR A 79 1.14 6.94 -8.84
CA TYR A 79 -0.31 6.92 -8.67
C TYR A 79 -0.70 6.20 -7.38
N CYS A 80 -1.60 6.76 -6.57
CA CYS A 80 -2.00 6.17 -5.31
C CYS A 80 -3.52 6.04 -5.13
N GLY A 81 -4.32 6.69 -5.94
CA GLY A 81 -5.77 6.70 -5.76
C GLY A 81 -6.46 7.66 -6.69
N SER A 82 -7.78 7.65 -6.69
CA SER A 82 -8.59 8.47 -7.58
C SER A 82 -9.87 8.92 -6.90
N LYS A 83 -10.45 10.01 -7.41
CA LYS A 83 -11.80 10.42 -7.06
C LYS A 83 -12.81 9.48 -7.71
N ASP A 84 -13.88 9.19 -6.98
CA ASP A 84 -15.06 8.51 -7.47
C ASP A 84 -16.25 9.49 -7.37
N GLY A 85 -16.45 10.28 -8.42
CA GLY A 85 -17.35 11.43 -8.38
C GLY A 85 -16.81 12.64 -7.60
N GLU A 86 -17.70 13.48 -7.09
CA GLU A 86 -17.33 14.78 -6.50
C GLU A 86 -16.89 14.70 -5.03
N VAL A 87 -17.41 13.71 -4.29
CA VAL A 87 -17.28 13.65 -2.82
C VAL A 87 -16.53 12.43 -2.33
N THR A 88 -16.18 11.47 -3.19
CA THR A 88 -15.54 10.22 -2.77
C THR A 88 -14.13 10.14 -3.31
N PHE A 89 -13.22 9.63 -2.48
CA PHE A 89 -11.84 9.33 -2.86
C PHE A 89 -11.49 7.89 -2.48
N ILE A 90 -10.87 7.17 -3.41
CA ILE A 90 -10.42 5.79 -3.23
C ILE A 90 -8.89 5.79 -3.17
N LEU A 91 -8.36 5.47 -1.99
CA LEU A 91 -6.92 5.29 -1.77
C LEU A 91 -6.56 3.81 -1.97
N ASN A 92 -5.62 3.52 -2.87
CA ASN A 92 -4.99 2.20 -2.99
C ASN A 92 -3.91 2.04 -1.92
N THR A 93 -3.79 0.84 -1.37
CA THR A 93 -2.78 0.51 -0.36
C THR A 93 -2.33 -0.93 -0.56
N GLY A 94 -1.06 -1.12 -0.88
CA GLY A 94 -0.41 -2.42 -0.90
C GLY A 94 0.34 -2.65 0.40
N PHE A 95 0.03 -3.73 1.11
CA PHE A 95 0.86 -4.28 2.18
C PHE A 95 1.70 -5.41 1.63
N PHE A 96 2.96 -5.49 2.08
CA PHE A 96 3.84 -6.58 1.69
C PHE A 96 4.64 -7.09 2.89
N TRP A 97 4.83 -8.40 2.90
CA TRP A 97 5.75 -9.09 3.80
C TRP A 97 6.72 -9.88 2.95
N VAL A 98 8.01 -9.70 3.20
CA VAL A 98 9.08 -10.42 2.52
C VAL A 98 9.92 -11.08 3.57
N LYS A 99 10.13 -12.39 3.41
CA LYS A 99 11.05 -13.16 4.25
C LYS A 99 12.13 -13.79 3.40
N ASP A 100 13.36 -13.52 3.79
CA ASP A 100 14.56 -14.12 3.26
C ASP A 100 15.22 -14.98 4.34
N ASN A 101 15.76 -16.13 3.94
CA ASN A 101 16.47 -17.04 4.81
C ASN A 101 17.87 -17.27 4.23
N ASN A 102 18.89 -17.08 5.05
CA ASN A 102 20.25 -17.48 4.73
C ASN A 102 20.78 -18.47 5.79
N MET A 103 21.99 -18.97 5.59
CA MET A 103 22.61 -19.94 6.50
C MET A 103 22.85 -19.42 7.92
N HIS A 104 22.72 -18.10 8.15
CA HIS A 104 22.96 -17.43 9.42
C HIS A 104 21.69 -16.90 10.08
N GLY A 105 20.52 -17.02 9.44
CA GLY A 105 19.24 -16.61 10.01
C GLY A 105 18.20 -16.21 8.98
N SER A 106 17.06 -15.72 9.48
CA SER A 106 15.96 -15.22 8.65
C SER A 106 15.74 -13.72 8.87
N LEU A 107 15.68 -12.95 7.80
CA LEU A 107 15.24 -11.55 7.82
C LEU A 107 13.80 -11.47 7.32
N SER A 108 12.97 -10.68 8.00
CA SER A 108 11.60 -10.41 7.56
C SER A 108 11.33 -8.91 7.58
N VAL A 109 10.82 -8.40 6.46
CA VAL A 109 10.46 -7.00 6.27
C VAL A 109 8.96 -6.92 6.00
N ILE A 110 8.27 -6.05 6.72
CA ILE A 110 6.87 -5.71 6.46
C ILE A 110 6.79 -4.24 6.10
N GLY A 111 6.10 -3.92 5.01
CA GLY A 111 5.91 -2.55 4.57
C GLY A 111 4.51 -2.30 4.01
N GLN A 112 4.26 -1.02 3.75
CA GLN A 112 3.04 -0.49 3.15
C GLN A 112 3.43 0.55 2.11
N LYS A 113 2.78 0.53 0.94
CA LYS A 113 2.99 1.51 -0.12
C LYS A 113 1.66 1.79 -0.84
N TYR A 114 1.33 3.05 -1.06
CA TYR A 114 0.04 3.44 -1.65
C TYR A 114 -0.01 3.24 -3.17
N SER A 115 1.13 3.27 -3.84
CA SER A 115 1.24 3.09 -5.29
C SER A 115 1.52 1.66 -5.73
N LEU A 116 1.44 0.70 -4.81
CA LEU A 116 1.70 -0.70 -5.10
C LEU A 116 0.38 -1.41 -5.44
N LEU A 117 0.07 -1.50 -6.73
CA LEU A 117 -1.21 -1.94 -7.27
C LEU A 117 -1.23 -3.40 -7.72
N SER A 118 -0.06 -4.01 -7.94
CA SER A 118 0.07 -5.40 -8.34
C SER A 118 1.26 -6.11 -7.69
N TYR A 119 1.19 -7.44 -7.67
CA TYR A 119 2.33 -8.28 -7.28
C TYR A 119 3.57 -8.03 -8.17
N SER A 120 3.39 -7.86 -9.48
CA SER A 120 4.50 -7.58 -10.40
C SER A 120 5.24 -6.28 -10.06
N GLU A 121 4.50 -5.22 -9.70
CA GLU A 121 5.10 -3.97 -9.22
C GLU A 121 5.86 -4.18 -7.91
N LEU A 122 5.42 -5.08 -7.03
CA LEU A 122 6.14 -5.39 -5.78
C LEU A 122 7.48 -6.03 -6.10
N VAL A 123 7.49 -6.98 -7.04
CA VAL A 123 8.72 -7.64 -7.48
C VAL A 123 9.72 -6.62 -8.00
N THR A 124 9.29 -5.70 -8.86
CA THR A 124 10.12 -4.61 -9.37
C THR A 124 10.61 -3.71 -8.24
N TYR A 125 9.72 -3.34 -7.30
CA TYR A 125 10.05 -2.51 -6.15
C TYR A 125 11.10 -3.14 -5.24
N LEU A 126 11.08 -4.47 -5.06
CA LEU A 126 12.07 -5.23 -4.28
C LEU A 126 13.39 -5.41 -5.03
N GLY A 127 13.57 -4.81 -6.22
CA GLY A 127 14.78 -4.92 -7.03
C GLY A 127 14.96 -6.29 -7.70
N GLY A 128 13.89 -7.08 -7.80
CA GLY A 128 13.90 -8.42 -8.37
C GLY A 128 13.24 -8.49 -9.75
N ASN A 129 13.23 -9.70 -10.31
CA ASN A 129 12.28 -10.13 -11.33
C ASN A 129 11.52 -11.37 -10.83
N SER A 130 10.35 -11.68 -11.40
CA SER A 130 9.46 -12.73 -10.87
C SER A 130 10.13 -14.09 -10.80
N ASN A 131 11.06 -14.34 -11.72
CA ASN A 131 11.82 -15.60 -11.85
C ASN A 131 12.96 -15.74 -10.83
N ASN A 132 13.42 -14.64 -10.21
CA ASN A 132 14.62 -14.62 -9.36
C ASN A 132 14.35 -14.37 -7.87
N LEU A 133 13.10 -14.09 -7.48
CA LEU A 133 12.76 -13.97 -6.06
C LEU A 133 12.76 -15.35 -5.39
N LYS A 134 13.88 -15.69 -4.73
CA LYS A 134 13.97 -16.88 -3.88
C LYS A 134 13.23 -16.71 -2.54
N ASN A 135 12.87 -15.47 -2.23
CA ASN A 135 12.23 -15.07 -0.98
C ASN A 135 10.77 -15.55 -0.93
N GLN A 136 10.27 -15.67 0.30
CA GLN A 136 8.84 -15.81 0.55
C GLN A 136 8.23 -14.41 0.55
N VAL A 137 7.09 -14.25 -0.13
CA VAL A 137 6.43 -12.95 -0.27
C VAL A 137 4.93 -13.13 -0.05
N ALA A 138 4.35 -12.32 0.83
CA ALA A 138 2.90 -12.11 0.87
C ALA A 138 2.59 -10.67 0.47
N TRP A 139 1.59 -10.47 -0.37
CA TRP A 139 1.15 -9.16 -0.83
C TRP A 139 -0.37 -9.04 -0.74
N LEU A 140 -0.83 -7.96 -0.14
CA LEU A 140 -2.24 -7.68 0.09
C LEU A 140 -2.59 -6.30 -0.48
N ARG A 141 -3.53 -6.28 -1.42
CA ARG A 141 -4.10 -5.06 -1.98
C ARG A 141 -5.38 -4.69 -1.25
N VAL A 142 -5.43 -3.46 -0.77
CA VAL A 142 -6.58 -2.89 -0.07
C VAL A 142 -6.94 -1.54 -0.70
N GLN A 143 -8.23 -1.25 -0.77
CA GLN A 143 -8.76 0.05 -1.12
C GLN A 143 -9.49 0.65 0.09
N TYR A 144 -9.21 1.91 0.36
CA TYR A 144 -9.87 2.68 1.39
C TYR A 144 -10.68 3.80 0.75
N THR A 145 -11.98 3.77 0.98
CA THR A 145 -12.92 4.80 0.51
C THR A 145 -13.06 5.87 1.56
N PHE A 146 -12.90 7.12 1.16
CA PHE A 146 -13.08 8.31 1.97
C PHE A 146 -14.19 9.16 1.39
N GLU A 147 -15.02 9.71 2.26
CA GLU A 147 -15.98 10.74 1.89
C GLU A 147 -15.43 12.11 2.32
N LEU A 148 -15.57 13.09 1.43
CA LEU A 148 -15.26 14.46 1.71
C LEU A 148 -16.21 14.96 2.79
N ILE A 149 -15.65 15.41 3.90
CA ILE A 149 -16.39 16.16 4.91
C ILE A 149 -16.26 17.63 4.49
N PRO A 150 -17.35 18.30 4.06
CA PRO A 150 -17.30 19.73 3.78
C PRO A 150 -16.80 20.45 5.02
N GLU A 151 -15.91 21.43 4.84
CA GLU A 151 -15.43 22.26 5.94
C GLU A 151 -16.61 22.73 6.78
N VAL A 152 -16.58 22.45 8.09
CA VAL A 152 -17.41 23.17 9.05
C VAL A 152 -16.95 24.61 8.94
N LYS A 153 -17.74 25.45 8.27
CA LYS A 153 -17.54 26.90 8.31
C LYS A 153 -17.56 27.29 9.79
N LEU A 154 -16.41 27.71 10.32
CA LEU A 154 -16.32 28.41 11.61
C LEU A 154 -16.93 29.81 11.46
#